data_AF-A0A4D8RDN0-F1
#
_entry.id   AF-A0A4D8RDN0-F1
#
_cell.length_a   1.000
_cell.length_b   1.000
_cell.length_c   1.000
_cell.angle_alpha   90.00
_cell.angle_beta   90.00
_cell.angle_gamma   90.00
#
_symmetry.space_group_name_H-M   'P 1'
#
loop_
_entity.id
_entity.type
_entity.pdbx_description
1 polymer ?
#
loop_
_entity_poly.entity_id
_entity_poly.type
_entity_poly.pdbx_seq_one_letter_code
_entity_poly.pdbx_strand_id
1 'polypeptide(L)'
;MALIGYARVSTDEQTTDPQFDALEAAGCSTIHREHGSGGDRSRPELKRAIARCRAGDVLVVVRIDRLARSLAHLLEIIEALDAQGAGFRSLGDPIDTTSPQGRFTLQILGAVAEFERALIRERTKAGLKAARERGRIGGNPGLRFRSASAVRAVNDAREARRDADVLRVADDILPHVRAMRPGYSWATVARILARNGSRRPDGGPWTGAALARAVRRLARDGFVDDRVLERTPRRRDSDDLVTLVASAVKTLDNPTLTNIARHLEELHCRTPRGETRWSVSSVQNLLAQAVAQGLLEDRPLPAAEAPRRRGRPPKSLKSLKGNP
;
A
#
# COMPACT_ATOMS: atom_id res chain seq x y z
N MET A 1 33.26 -24.16 -12.70
CA MET A 1 32.14 -25.09 -12.50
C MET A 1 32.13 -25.44 -11.01
N ALA A 2 31.31 -24.77 -10.20
CA ALA A 2 31.20 -25.10 -8.79
C ALA A 2 30.04 -26.07 -8.55
N LEU A 3 30.27 -27.06 -7.68
CA LEU A 3 29.22 -27.94 -7.17
C LEU A 3 28.69 -27.34 -5.87
N ILE A 4 27.40 -27.06 -5.82
CA ILE A 4 26.70 -26.49 -4.67
C ILE A 4 25.80 -27.57 -4.10
N GLY A 5 26.09 -28.05 -2.89
CA GLY A 5 25.30 -29.07 -2.21
C GLY A 5 24.10 -28.47 -1.50
N TYR A 6 22.97 -29.18 -1.50
CA TYR A 6 21.84 -28.89 -0.63
C TYR A 6 21.43 -30.15 0.14
N ALA A 7 21.37 -30.02 1.46
CA ALA A 7 20.96 -31.09 2.38
C ALA A 7 19.83 -30.60 3.28
N ARG A 8 18.87 -31.48 3.56
CA ARG A 8 17.78 -31.21 4.51
C ARG A 8 17.89 -32.15 5.69
N VAL A 9 17.97 -31.59 6.90
CA VAL A 9 18.11 -32.33 8.15
C VAL A 9 16.91 -32.08 9.07
N SER A 10 16.37 -33.16 9.63
CA SER A 10 15.48 -33.06 10.79
C SER A 10 16.32 -32.80 12.04
N THR A 11 15.76 -32.01 12.97
CA THR A 11 16.32 -31.50 14.23
C THR A 11 17.48 -32.28 14.87
N ASP A 12 18.51 -31.51 15.22
CA ASP A 12 19.57 -31.71 16.22
C ASP A 12 19.85 -33.13 16.70
N GLU A 13 20.83 -33.77 16.05
CA GLU A 13 21.80 -34.64 16.72
C GLU A 13 23.10 -34.64 15.90
N GLN A 14 24.21 -34.26 16.53
CA GLN A 14 25.55 -34.39 15.95
C GLN A 14 25.88 -35.87 15.83
N THR A 15 26.09 -36.37 14.61
CA THR A 15 27.32 -37.01 14.12
C THR A 15 26.98 -37.77 12.83
N THR A 16 27.65 -37.40 11.72
CA THR A 16 27.63 -38.15 10.45
C THR A 16 26.26 -38.13 9.74
N ASP A 17 25.80 -36.97 9.23
CA ASP A 17 24.66 -36.96 8.30
C ASP A 17 25.12 -37.61 6.99
N PRO A 18 24.60 -38.80 6.61
CA PRO A 18 25.01 -39.46 5.38
C PRO A 18 24.80 -38.60 4.13
N GLN A 19 23.93 -37.58 4.20
CA GLN A 19 23.79 -36.61 3.12
C GLN A 19 25.01 -35.71 2.98
N PHE A 20 25.55 -35.25 4.10
CA PHE A 20 26.67 -34.33 4.10
C PHE A 20 27.93 -35.02 3.58
N ASP A 21 28.21 -36.22 4.09
CA ASP A 21 29.35 -37.02 3.63
C ASP A 21 29.24 -37.36 2.14
N ALA A 22 28.04 -37.69 1.66
CA ALA A 22 27.81 -37.95 0.24
C ALA A 22 28.03 -36.69 -0.63
N LEU A 23 27.64 -35.51 -0.15
CA LEU A 23 27.84 -34.24 -0.87
C LEU A 23 29.31 -33.81 -0.87
N GLU A 24 30.02 -34.00 0.24
CA GLU A 24 31.47 -33.77 0.30
C GLU A 24 32.23 -34.75 -0.59
N ALA A 25 31.91 -36.04 -0.54
CA ALA A 25 32.48 -37.05 -1.43
C ALA A 25 32.20 -36.77 -2.92
N ALA A 26 31.06 -36.14 -3.23
CA ALA A 26 30.73 -35.68 -4.58
C ALA A 26 31.48 -34.41 -5.02
N GLY A 27 32.29 -33.79 -4.14
CA GLY A 27 33.09 -32.61 -4.44
C GLY A 27 32.34 -31.28 -4.31
N CYS A 28 31.27 -31.21 -3.50
CA CYS A 28 30.52 -29.97 -3.29
C CYS A 28 31.36 -28.92 -2.53
N SER A 29 31.59 -27.78 -3.17
CA SER A 29 32.38 -26.67 -2.63
C SER A 29 31.66 -25.85 -1.55
N THR A 30 30.34 -25.84 -1.57
CA THR A 30 29.50 -25.14 -0.60
C THR A 30 28.26 -25.97 -0.37
N ILE A 31 27.92 -26.27 0.88
CA ILE A 31 26.76 -27.10 1.22
C ILE A 31 25.78 -26.28 2.07
N HIS A 32 24.58 -26.06 1.55
CA HIS A 32 23.48 -25.41 2.25
C HIS A 32 22.68 -26.44 3.06
N ARG A 33 22.53 -26.18 4.36
CA ARG A 33 21.86 -27.08 5.31
C ARG A 33 20.52 -26.48 5.74
N GLU A 34 19.44 -27.10 5.31
CA GLU A 34 18.08 -26.70 5.70
C GLU A 34 17.67 -27.45 6.97
N HIS A 35 17.50 -26.70 8.06
CA HIS A 35 16.99 -27.21 9.34
C HIS A 35 15.47 -27.02 9.38
N GLY A 36 14.71 -28.13 9.33
CA GLY A 36 13.26 -28.01 9.41
C GLY A 36 12.47 -29.32 9.27
N SER A 37 11.38 -29.41 10.02
CA SER A 37 10.39 -30.48 9.86
C SER A 37 9.74 -30.40 8.47
N GLY A 38 9.28 -31.53 7.94
CA GLY A 38 8.75 -31.66 6.57
C GLY A 38 7.58 -30.73 6.20
N GLY A 39 7.05 -29.92 7.13
CA GLY A 39 5.96 -28.97 6.92
C GLY A 39 6.38 -27.55 6.53
N ASP A 40 7.55 -27.04 6.93
CA ASP A 40 7.88 -25.61 6.75
C ASP A 40 8.00 -25.22 5.26
N ARG A 41 7.33 -24.14 4.88
CA ARG A 41 7.24 -23.61 3.51
C ARG A 41 8.30 -22.55 3.22
N SER A 42 8.92 -21.98 4.24
CA SER A 42 9.80 -20.82 4.08
C SER A 42 11.07 -21.16 3.27
N ARG A 43 11.64 -22.36 3.53
CA ARG A 43 12.85 -22.96 2.91
C ARG A 43 13.89 -21.93 2.47
N PRO A 44 14.38 -21.10 3.41
CA PRO A 44 15.30 -20.01 3.09
C PRO A 44 16.63 -20.51 2.53
N GLU A 45 17.14 -21.65 2.99
CA GLU A 45 18.45 -22.16 2.57
C GLU A 45 18.42 -22.71 1.15
N LEU A 46 17.31 -23.36 0.75
CA LEU A 46 17.12 -23.76 -0.64
C LEU A 46 17.13 -22.55 -1.58
N LYS A 47 16.43 -21.46 -1.20
CA LYS A 47 16.41 -20.23 -1.99
C LYS A 47 17.78 -19.59 -2.08
N ARG A 48 18.56 -19.60 -0.99
CA ARG A 48 19.95 -19.11 -0.97
C ARG A 48 20.84 -19.95 -1.88
N ALA A 49 20.71 -21.27 -1.85
CA ALA A 49 21.48 -22.18 -2.72
C ALA A 49 21.20 -21.89 -4.19
N ILE A 50 19.93 -21.79 -4.59
CA ILE A 50 19.53 -21.44 -5.96
C ILE A 50 20.04 -20.05 -6.35
N ALA A 51 19.92 -19.05 -5.47
CA ALA A 51 20.40 -17.69 -5.76
C ALA A 51 21.93 -17.61 -5.85
N ARG A 52 22.66 -18.55 -5.27
CA ARG A 52 24.13 -18.61 -5.29
C ARG A 52 24.66 -19.20 -6.60
N CYS A 53 23.88 -20.07 -7.24
CA CYS A 53 24.21 -20.70 -8.52
C CYS A 53 24.46 -19.63 -9.59
N ARG A 54 25.48 -19.85 -10.40
CA ARG A 54 25.79 -19.04 -11.59
C ARG A 54 25.80 -19.93 -12.82
N ALA A 55 25.90 -19.31 -13.99
CA ALA A 55 26.04 -20.03 -15.25
C ALA A 55 27.20 -21.05 -15.18
N GLY A 56 26.89 -22.31 -15.47
CA GLY A 56 27.81 -23.44 -15.39
C GLY A 56 27.94 -24.08 -14.00
N ASP A 57 27.35 -23.56 -12.93
CA ASP A 57 27.34 -24.25 -11.64
C ASP A 57 26.30 -25.37 -11.63
N VAL A 58 26.42 -26.30 -10.68
CA VAL A 58 25.47 -27.42 -10.54
C VAL A 58 24.98 -27.51 -9.10
N LEU A 59 23.67 -27.48 -8.92
CA LEU A 59 23.05 -27.80 -7.63
C LEU A 59 22.99 -29.33 -7.47
N VAL A 60 23.63 -29.84 -6.42
CA VAL A 60 23.75 -31.25 -6.12
C VAL A 60 22.92 -31.58 -4.87
N VAL A 61 22.12 -32.63 -4.97
CA VAL A 61 21.37 -33.19 -3.84
C VAL A 61 21.59 -34.69 -3.75
N VAL A 62 21.44 -35.26 -2.56
CA VAL A 62 21.59 -36.70 -2.40
C VAL A 62 20.39 -37.46 -2.96
N ARG A 63 19.18 -36.96 -2.72
CA ARG A 63 17.94 -37.51 -3.26
C ARG A 63 16.89 -36.44 -3.52
N ILE A 64 16.05 -36.67 -4.51
CA ILE A 64 14.98 -35.75 -4.93
C ILE A 64 13.91 -35.58 -3.85
N ASP A 65 13.56 -36.63 -3.09
CA ASP A 65 12.54 -36.56 -2.02
C ASP A 65 12.92 -35.60 -0.88
N ARG A 66 14.22 -35.35 -0.72
CA ARG A 66 14.75 -34.40 0.26
C ARG A 66 14.75 -32.96 -0.27
N LEU A 67 14.76 -32.79 -1.59
CA LEU A 67 14.67 -31.51 -2.29
C LEU A 67 13.22 -31.09 -2.58
N ALA A 68 12.44 -31.91 -3.26
CA ALA A 68 11.12 -31.56 -3.78
C ALA A 68 10.01 -32.40 -3.13
N ARG A 69 8.83 -31.80 -2.98
CA ARG A 69 7.64 -32.47 -2.38
C ARG A 69 6.69 -33.04 -3.44
N SER A 70 6.92 -32.69 -4.70
CA SER A 70 6.17 -33.13 -5.86
C SER A 70 7.06 -32.94 -7.09
N LEU A 71 6.74 -33.64 -8.17
CA LEU A 71 7.40 -33.47 -9.45
C LEU A 71 7.24 -32.03 -9.99
N ALA A 72 6.10 -31.39 -9.71
CA ALA A 72 5.88 -29.97 -10.01
C ALA A 72 6.96 -29.08 -9.39
N HIS A 73 7.20 -29.25 -8.09
CA HIS A 73 8.16 -28.46 -7.34
C HIS A 73 9.60 -28.75 -7.81
N LEU A 74 9.91 -29.98 -8.21
CA LEU A 74 11.21 -30.31 -8.79
C LEU A 74 11.43 -29.55 -10.10
N LEU A 75 10.45 -29.56 -11.00
CA LEU A 75 10.53 -28.87 -12.28
C LEU A 75 10.69 -27.36 -12.10
N GLU A 76 9.94 -26.75 -11.18
CA GLU A 76 10.08 -25.32 -10.83
C GLU A 76 11.51 -24.97 -10.37
N ILE A 77 12.14 -25.82 -9.56
CA ILE A 77 13.54 -25.63 -9.11
C ILE A 77 14.50 -25.74 -10.28
N ILE A 78 14.32 -26.74 -11.15
CA ILE A 78 15.20 -26.94 -12.31
C ILE A 78 15.06 -25.80 -13.32
N GLU A 79 13.83 -25.33 -13.59
CA GLU A 79 13.59 -24.15 -14.44
C GLU A 79 14.27 -22.90 -13.87
N ALA A 80 14.23 -22.71 -12.55
CA ALA A 80 14.91 -21.59 -11.91
C ALA A 80 16.45 -21.66 -12.05
N LEU A 81 17.03 -22.87 -12.02
CA LEU A 81 18.46 -23.09 -12.25
C LEU A 81 18.81 -22.89 -13.72
N ASP A 82 18.02 -23.43 -14.64
CA ASP A 82 18.24 -23.31 -16.09
C ASP A 82 18.17 -21.85 -16.56
N ALA A 83 17.25 -21.05 -15.99
CA ALA A 83 17.17 -19.61 -16.22
C ALA A 83 18.44 -18.84 -15.81
N GLN A 84 19.25 -19.41 -14.90
CA GLN A 84 20.55 -18.87 -14.50
C GLN A 84 21.73 -19.53 -15.25
N GLY A 85 21.44 -20.48 -16.14
CA GLY A 85 22.44 -21.30 -16.83
C GLY A 85 23.10 -22.35 -15.93
N ALA A 86 22.49 -22.70 -14.80
CA ALA A 86 22.97 -23.69 -13.85
C ALA A 86 22.33 -25.07 -14.08
N GLY A 87 23.05 -26.13 -13.74
CA GLY A 87 22.59 -27.52 -13.80
C GLY A 87 22.04 -28.03 -12.46
N PHE A 88 21.44 -29.21 -12.51
CA PHE A 88 20.91 -29.94 -11.37
C PHE A 88 21.35 -31.40 -11.44
N ARG A 89 21.77 -31.97 -10.32
CA ARG A 89 22.17 -33.37 -10.22
C ARG A 89 21.71 -34.01 -8.91
N SER A 90 21.06 -35.16 -8.99
CA SER A 90 20.85 -36.05 -7.84
C SER A 90 21.92 -37.13 -7.80
N LEU A 91 22.46 -37.44 -6.62
CA LEU A 91 23.44 -38.52 -6.46
C LEU A 91 22.78 -39.90 -6.41
N GLY A 92 21.59 -40.00 -5.81
CA GLY A 92 20.87 -41.25 -5.60
C GLY A 92 19.76 -41.53 -6.63
N ASP A 93 19.49 -40.60 -7.54
CA ASP A 93 18.44 -40.73 -8.56
C ASP A 93 19.03 -40.51 -9.95
N PRO A 94 18.46 -41.11 -11.03
CA PRO A 94 19.00 -41.01 -12.40
C PRO A 94 18.69 -39.65 -13.07
N ILE A 95 18.70 -38.55 -12.31
CA ILE A 95 18.42 -37.20 -12.82
C ILE A 95 19.68 -36.34 -12.71
N ASP A 96 20.27 -36.10 -13.87
CA ASP A 96 21.39 -35.17 -14.07
C ASP A 96 21.14 -34.31 -15.32
N THR A 97 20.80 -33.04 -15.11
CA THR A 97 20.49 -32.10 -16.19
C THR A 97 21.75 -31.56 -16.89
N THR A 98 22.95 -31.97 -16.47
CA THR A 98 24.19 -31.70 -17.21
C THR A 98 24.43 -32.72 -18.33
N SER A 99 23.69 -33.84 -18.32
CA SER A 99 23.76 -34.87 -19.35
C SER A 99 22.56 -34.81 -20.32
N PRO A 100 22.75 -35.08 -21.63
CA PRO A 100 21.65 -35.19 -22.58
C PRO A 100 20.60 -36.24 -22.18
N GLN A 101 21.04 -37.37 -21.62
CA GLN A 101 20.18 -38.45 -21.17
C GLN A 101 19.31 -38.02 -19.98
N GLY A 102 19.90 -37.37 -18.97
CA GLY A 102 19.15 -36.90 -17.80
C GLY A 102 18.19 -35.75 -18.14
N ARG A 103 18.55 -34.87 -19.10
CA ARG A 103 17.61 -33.87 -19.65
C ARG A 103 16.42 -34.52 -20.33
N PHE A 104 16.64 -35.55 -21.15
CA PHE A 104 15.58 -36.30 -21.81
C PHE A 104 14.65 -36.98 -20.80
N THR A 105 15.21 -37.67 -19.80
CA THR A 105 14.42 -38.28 -18.72
C THR A 105 13.58 -37.26 -17.97
N LEU A 106 14.15 -36.08 -17.67
CA LEU A 106 13.40 -35.01 -17.02
C LEU A 106 12.24 -34.49 -17.89
N GLN A 107 12.45 -34.32 -19.19
CA GLN A 107 11.40 -33.89 -20.12
C GLN A 107 10.26 -34.89 -20.19
N ILE A 108 10.57 -36.20 -20.22
CA ILE A 108 9.54 -37.25 -20.15
C ILE A 108 8.74 -37.14 -18.84
N LEU A 109 9.43 -37.02 -17.70
CA LEU A 109 8.77 -36.88 -16.40
C LEU A 109 7.87 -35.63 -16.38
N GLY A 110 8.34 -34.51 -16.92
CA GLY A 110 7.54 -33.28 -17.06
C GLY A 110 6.29 -33.48 -17.92
N ALA A 111 6.43 -34.15 -19.07
CA ALA A 111 5.31 -34.46 -19.95
C ALA A 111 4.27 -35.37 -19.28
N VAL A 112 4.72 -36.40 -18.55
CA VAL A 112 3.84 -37.29 -17.78
C VAL A 112 3.13 -36.50 -16.66
N ALA A 113 3.82 -35.62 -15.96
CA ALA A 113 3.23 -34.79 -14.91
C ALA A 113 2.12 -33.87 -15.45
N GLU A 114 2.34 -33.23 -16.60
CA GLU A 114 1.33 -32.39 -17.24
C GLU A 114 0.15 -33.21 -17.75
N PHE A 115 0.41 -34.40 -18.31
CA PHE A 115 -0.63 -35.33 -18.74
C PHE A 115 -1.53 -35.77 -17.57
N GLU A 116 -0.96 -36.17 -16.43
CA GLU A 116 -1.75 -36.52 -15.24
C GLU A 116 -2.59 -35.34 -14.74
N ARG A 117 -2.03 -34.12 -14.69
CA ARG A 117 -2.80 -32.92 -14.31
C ARG A 117 -3.96 -32.67 -15.28
N ALA A 118 -3.74 -32.87 -16.58
CA ALA A 118 -4.78 -32.73 -17.59
C ALA A 118 -5.89 -33.76 -17.38
N LEU A 119 -5.56 -35.03 -17.15
CA LEU A 119 -6.53 -36.10 -16.87
C LEU A 119 -7.34 -35.83 -15.59
N ILE A 120 -6.69 -35.39 -14.51
CA ILE A 120 -7.39 -35.02 -13.26
C ILE A 120 -8.39 -33.89 -13.52
N ARG A 121 -7.98 -32.85 -14.26
CA ARG A 121 -8.85 -31.72 -14.62
C ARG A 121 -10.02 -32.19 -15.48
N GLU A 122 -9.78 -33.03 -16.47
CA GLU A 122 -10.82 -33.59 -17.35
C GLU A 122 -11.82 -34.42 -16.56
N ARG A 123 -11.35 -35.37 -15.74
CA ARG A 123 -12.18 -36.22 -14.89
C ARG A 123 -13.00 -35.39 -13.90
N THR A 124 -12.41 -34.35 -13.32
CA THR A 124 -13.10 -33.42 -12.43
C THR A 124 -14.20 -32.65 -13.16
N LYS A 125 -13.91 -32.12 -14.37
CA LYS A 125 -14.90 -31.43 -15.20
C LYS A 125 -16.05 -32.35 -15.61
N ALA A 126 -15.75 -33.58 -16.05
CA ALA A 126 -16.74 -34.59 -16.40
C ALA A 126 -17.61 -34.95 -15.18
N GLY A 127 -17.00 -35.18 -14.01
CA GLY A 127 -17.71 -35.44 -12.76
C GLY A 127 -18.62 -34.28 -12.33
N LEU A 128 -18.13 -33.03 -12.44
CA LEU A 128 -18.94 -31.84 -12.17
C LEU A 128 -20.08 -31.66 -13.17
N LYS A 129 -19.88 -31.97 -14.45
CA LYS A 129 -20.92 -31.92 -15.49
C LYS A 129 -22.01 -32.95 -15.18
N ALA A 130 -21.64 -34.21 -14.96
CA ALA A 130 -22.57 -35.28 -14.64
C ALA A 130 -23.31 -35.01 -13.31
N ALA A 131 -22.63 -34.42 -12.32
CA ALA A 131 -23.27 -33.99 -11.08
C ALA A 131 -24.33 -32.90 -11.33
N ARG A 132 -24.04 -31.91 -12.17
CA ARG A 132 -25.00 -30.86 -12.56
C ARG A 132 -26.19 -31.43 -13.33
N GLU A 133 -25.96 -32.36 -14.26
CA GLU A 133 -27.02 -33.07 -15.01
C GLU A 133 -27.93 -33.87 -14.07
N ARG A 134 -27.39 -34.46 -13.00
CA ARG A 134 -28.16 -35.09 -11.90
C ARG A 134 -28.79 -34.10 -10.91
N GLY A 135 -28.79 -32.80 -11.22
CA GLY A 135 -29.41 -31.77 -10.38
C GLY A 135 -28.58 -31.30 -9.18
N ARG A 136 -27.33 -31.78 -8.99
CA ARG A 136 -26.46 -31.28 -7.92
C ARG A 136 -25.98 -29.86 -8.26
N ILE A 137 -26.35 -28.91 -7.42
CA ILE A 137 -25.91 -27.53 -7.54
C ILE A 137 -24.69 -27.32 -6.63
N GLY A 138 -23.50 -26.93 -7.15
CA GLY A 138 -22.21 -26.84 -6.40
C GLY A 138 -22.10 -25.78 -5.27
N GLY A 139 -20.92 -25.31 -4.86
CA GLY A 139 -20.80 -24.16 -3.92
C GLY A 139 -21.38 -24.33 -2.50
N ASN A 140 -21.31 -23.28 -1.66
CA ASN A 140 -21.81 -23.31 -0.27
C ASN A 140 -23.35 -23.10 -0.25
N PRO A 141 -24.15 -24.09 0.21
CA PRO A 141 -25.60 -23.96 0.29
C PRO A 141 -26.07 -22.78 1.14
N GLY A 142 -25.40 -22.52 2.27
CA GLY A 142 -25.74 -21.42 3.17
C GLY A 142 -25.59 -20.05 2.50
N LEU A 143 -24.60 -19.86 1.62
CA LEU A 143 -24.47 -18.60 0.87
C LEU A 143 -25.50 -18.46 -0.24
N ARG A 144 -25.92 -19.58 -0.84
CA ARG A 144 -26.91 -19.58 -1.91
C ARG A 144 -28.30 -19.23 -1.42
N PHE A 145 -28.70 -19.82 -0.31
CA PHE A 145 -29.95 -19.49 0.34
C PHE A 145 -29.84 -18.24 1.22
N ARG A 146 -28.72 -17.49 1.10
CA ARG A 146 -28.41 -16.27 1.86
C ARG A 146 -28.70 -16.43 3.36
N SER A 147 -28.40 -17.61 3.89
CA SER A 147 -28.56 -17.91 5.31
C SER A 147 -27.78 -16.88 6.12
N ALA A 148 -28.46 -16.29 7.10
CA ALA A 148 -27.89 -15.25 7.93
C ALA A 148 -26.59 -15.72 8.62
N SER A 149 -26.52 -16.99 9.04
CA SER A 149 -25.30 -17.56 9.64
C SER A 149 -24.14 -17.67 8.64
N ALA A 150 -24.41 -18.12 7.42
CA ALA A 150 -23.38 -18.26 6.38
C ALA A 150 -22.87 -16.90 5.88
N VAL A 151 -23.77 -15.91 5.74
CA VAL A 151 -23.41 -14.54 5.37
C VAL A 151 -22.58 -13.89 6.49
N ARG A 152 -22.97 -14.05 7.76
CA ARG A 152 -22.18 -13.59 8.92
C ARG A 152 -20.79 -14.23 8.92
N ALA A 153 -20.69 -15.56 8.86
CA ALA A 153 -19.41 -16.26 8.87
C ALA A 153 -18.45 -15.78 7.75
N VAL A 154 -18.96 -15.52 6.54
CA VAL A 154 -18.13 -14.96 5.45
C VAL A 154 -17.71 -13.52 5.73
N ASN A 155 -18.58 -12.70 6.30
CA ASN A 155 -18.25 -11.34 6.66
C ASN A 155 -17.22 -11.30 7.79
N ASP A 156 -17.37 -12.16 8.82
CA ASP A 156 -16.45 -12.29 9.94
C ASP A 156 -15.07 -12.75 9.46
N ALA A 157 -15.01 -13.75 8.58
CA ALA A 157 -13.75 -14.19 7.97
C ALA A 157 -13.08 -13.09 7.12
N ARG A 158 -13.88 -12.28 6.41
CA ARG A 158 -13.37 -11.12 5.66
C ARG A 158 -12.90 -10.01 6.60
N GLU A 159 -13.58 -9.79 7.71
CA GLU A 159 -13.21 -8.81 8.73
C GLU A 159 -11.89 -9.21 9.40
N ALA A 160 -11.79 -10.44 9.90
CA ALA A 160 -10.55 -10.97 10.49
C ALA A 160 -9.36 -10.87 9.53
N ARG A 161 -9.56 -11.15 8.22
CA ARG A 161 -8.50 -10.97 7.21
C ARG A 161 -8.07 -9.51 7.09
N ARG A 162 -9.02 -8.57 7.07
CA ARG A 162 -8.71 -7.14 6.99
C ARG A 162 -8.00 -6.65 8.25
N ASP A 163 -8.37 -7.16 9.41
CA ASP A 163 -7.72 -6.80 10.68
C ASP A 163 -6.26 -7.28 10.69
N ALA A 164 -6.00 -8.52 10.27
CA ALA A 164 -4.64 -9.04 10.08
C ALA A 164 -3.84 -8.25 9.04
N ASP A 165 -4.49 -7.81 7.95
CA ASP A 165 -3.87 -6.96 6.93
C ASP A 165 -3.47 -5.58 7.48
N VAL A 166 -4.34 -4.95 8.27
CA VAL A 166 -4.07 -3.64 8.90
C VAL A 166 -2.97 -3.75 9.94
N LEU A 167 -2.96 -4.83 10.75
CA LEU A 167 -1.92 -5.03 11.76
C LEU A 167 -0.51 -5.09 11.16
N ARG A 168 -0.36 -5.70 9.97
CA ARG A 168 0.92 -5.80 9.24
C ARG A 168 1.53 -4.43 8.90
N VAL A 169 0.70 -3.41 8.71
CA VAL A 169 1.13 -2.05 8.36
C VAL A 169 1.00 -1.08 9.54
N ALA A 170 0.64 -1.58 10.73
CA ALA A 170 0.41 -0.76 11.90
C ALA A 170 1.66 0.02 12.31
N ASP A 171 2.83 -0.64 12.32
CA ASP A 171 4.10 -0.03 12.72
C ASP A 171 4.53 1.14 11.82
N ASP A 172 4.15 1.10 10.53
CA ASP A 172 4.41 2.17 9.56
C ASP A 172 3.49 3.38 9.78
N ILE A 173 2.20 3.14 10.03
CA ILE A 173 1.20 4.22 10.09
C ILE A 173 1.03 4.83 11.49
N LEU A 174 1.17 4.05 12.56
CA LEU A 174 0.85 4.48 13.92
C LEU A 174 1.73 5.63 14.44
N PRO A 175 3.05 5.69 14.20
CA PRO A 175 3.87 6.82 14.64
C PRO A 175 3.36 8.17 14.09
N HIS A 176 3.02 8.19 12.80
CA HIS A 176 2.48 9.36 12.12
C HIS A 176 1.08 9.74 12.63
N VAL A 177 0.22 8.75 12.83
CA VAL A 177 -1.14 8.95 13.35
C VAL A 177 -1.09 9.53 14.76
N ARG A 178 -0.27 8.97 15.67
CA ARG A 178 -0.11 9.46 17.05
C ARG A 178 0.44 10.89 17.10
N ALA A 179 1.37 11.23 16.21
CA ALA A 179 1.97 12.57 16.17
C ALA A 179 1.01 13.65 15.64
N MET A 180 0.13 13.30 14.68
CA MET A 180 -0.68 14.28 13.96
C MET A 180 -2.15 14.32 14.38
N ARG A 181 -2.69 13.25 14.98
CA ARG A 181 -4.09 13.20 15.39
C ARG A 181 -4.24 13.53 16.87
N PRO A 182 -5.31 14.27 17.26
CA PRO A 182 -6.42 14.74 16.44
C PRO A 182 -6.18 16.06 15.68
N GLY A 183 -5.04 16.74 15.87
CA GLY A 183 -4.76 18.10 15.38
C GLY A 183 -4.84 18.31 13.86
N TYR A 184 -4.58 17.27 13.05
CA TYR A 184 -4.71 17.31 11.58
C TYR A 184 -5.86 16.44 11.08
N SER A 185 -6.40 16.79 9.92
CA SER A 185 -7.44 15.99 9.25
C SER A 185 -6.87 14.65 8.78
N TRP A 186 -7.70 13.61 8.76
CA TRP A 186 -7.33 12.30 8.21
C TRP A 186 -6.80 12.38 6.77
N ALA A 187 -7.32 13.30 5.95
CA ALA A 187 -6.85 13.51 4.59
C ALA A 187 -5.42 14.05 4.54
N THR A 188 -5.07 14.95 5.47
CA THR A 188 -3.71 15.49 5.61
C THR A 188 -2.74 14.40 6.04
N VAL A 189 -3.09 13.62 7.07
CA VAL A 189 -2.26 12.52 7.58
C VAL A 189 -2.02 11.47 6.48
N ALA A 190 -3.07 11.08 5.75
CA ALA A 190 -2.95 10.13 4.66
C ALA A 190 -2.06 10.63 3.51
N ARG A 191 -2.09 11.93 3.20
CA ARG A 191 -1.23 12.54 2.17
C ARG A 191 0.24 12.51 2.58
N ILE A 192 0.54 12.76 3.85
CA ILE A 192 1.90 12.71 4.40
C ILE A 192 2.42 11.27 4.36
N LEU A 193 1.63 10.29 4.83
CA LEU A 193 1.96 8.87 4.72
C LEU A 193 2.26 8.45 3.27
N ALA A 194 1.43 8.88 2.31
CA ALA A 194 1.65 8.55 0.90
C ALA A 194 2.99 9.13 0.36
N ARG A 195 3.36 10.35 0.76
CA ARG A 195 4.64 11.00 0.42
C ARG A 195 5.83 10.28 1.04
N ASN A 196 5.68 9.77 2.25
CA ASN A 196 6.71 9.03 2.98
C ASN A 196 6.85 7.57 2.52
N GLY A 197 6.12 7.16 1.47
CA GLY A 197 6.22 5.82 0.90
C GLY A 197 5.28 4.79 1.52
N SER A 198 4.59 5.10 2.61
CA SER A 198 3.62 4.21 3.25
C SER A 198 2.48 3.84 2.28
N ARG A 199 2.07 2.57 2.30
CA ARG A 199 1.01 2.02 1.45
C ARG A 199 0.01 1.22 2.27
N ARG A 200 -1.18 1.06 1.72
CA ARG A 200 -2.19 0.15 2.27
C ARG A 200 -1.77 -1.31 2.04
N PRO A 201 -2.38 -2.27 2.74
CA PRO A 201 -2.12 -3.69 2.53
C PRO A 201 -2.39 -4.20 1.09
N ASP A 202 -3.23 -3.50 0.34
CA ASP A 202 -3.53 -3.78 -1.07
C ASP A 202 -2.57 -3.11 -2.06
N GLY A 203 -1.53 -2.43 -1.56
CA GLY A 203 -0.54 -1.68 -2.36
C GLY A 203 -1.00 -0.28 -2.80
N GLY A 204 -2.27 0.08 -2.57
CA GLY A 204 -2.80 1.40 -2.91
C GLY A 204 -2.35 2.51 -1.97
N PRO A 205 -2.45 3.79 -2.38
CA PRO A 205 -2.15 4.91 -1.49
C PRO A 205 -3.20 5.05 -0.38
N TRP A 206 -2.77 5.59 0.76
CA TRP A 206 -3.69 5.92 1.85
C TRP A 206 -4.63 7.05 1.46
N THR A 207 -5.93 6.87 1.72
CA THR A 207 -6.92 7.95 1.72
C THR A 207 -7.36 8.25 3.15
N GLY A 208 -7.83 9.47 3.43
CA GLY A 208 -8.27 9.83 4.78
C GLY A 208 -9.35 8.88 5.33
N ALA A 209 -10.32 8.48 4.49
CA ALA A 209 -11.36 7.53 4.89
C ALA A 209 -10.84 6.09 5.08
N ALA A 210 -9.84 5.66 4.30
CA ALA A 210 -9.21 4.35 4.49
C ALA A 210 -8.38 4.32 5.78
N LEU A 211 -7.58 5.36 6.01
CA LEU A 211 -6.75 5.50 7.20
C LEU A 211 -7.60 5.57 8.47
N ALA A 212 -8.65 6.40 8.48
CA ALA A 212 -9.55 6.49 9.63
C ALA A 212 -10.24 5.15 9.96
N ARG A 213 -10.59 4.35 8.94
CA ARG A 213 -11.16 3.01 9.15
C ARG A 213 -10.14 2.01 9.70
N ALA A 214 -8.91 2.05 9.19
CA ALA A 214 -7.82 1.20 9.69
C ALA A 214 -7.47 1.53 11.14
N VAL A 215 -7.30 2.81 11.46
CA VAL A 215 -6.98 3.26 12.83
C VAL A 215 -8.12 2.96 13.80
N ARG A 216 -9.39 3.05 13.38
CA ARG A 216 -10.54 2.60 14.21
C ARG A 216 -10.51 1.11 14.55
N ARG A 217 -9.99 0.26 13.66
CA ARG A 217 -9.81 -1.17 13.93
C ARG A 217 -8.70 -1.37 14.95
N LEU A 218 -7.57 -0.71 14.74
CA LEU A 218 -6.44 -0.73 15.68
C LEU A 218 -6.82 -0.20 17.07
N ALA A 219 -7.68 0.82 17.15
CA ALA A 219 -8.15 1.35 18.43
C ALA A 219 -9.07 0.36 19.16
N ARG A 220 -10.00 -0.27 18.43
CA ARG A 220 -10.88 -1.33 18.96
C ARG A 220 -10.08 -2.46 19.62
N ASP A 221 -8.95 -2.81 19.01
CA ASP A 221 -8.07 -3.89 19.48
C ASP A 221 -6.99 -3.40 20.48
N GLY A 222 -7.01 -2.11 20.88
CA GLY A 222 -6.15 -1.55 21.91
C GLY A 222 -4.75 -1.09 21.45
N PHE A 223 -4.47 -1.06 20.15
CA PHE A 223 -3.15 -0.64 19.62
C PHE A 223 -2.96 0.89 19.60
N VAL A 224 -4.03 1.68 19.72
CA VAL A 224 -3.96 3.14 19.74
C VAL A 224 -5.07 3.74 20.61
N ASP A 225 -4.77 4.83 21.31
CA ASP A 225 -5.72 5.56 22.14
C ASP A 225 -6.84 6.18 21.30
N ASP A 226 -8.08 6.10 21.77
CA ASP A 226 -9.28 6.68 21.15
C ASP A 226 -9.18 8.20 20.91
N ARG A 227 -8.30 8.91 21.62
CA ARG A 227 -7.99 10.33 21.37
C ARG A 227 -7.60 10.62 19.92
N VAL A 228 -6.93 9.68 19.23
CA VAL A 228 -6.57 9.89 17.81
C VAL A 228 -7.79 9.86 16.89
N LEU A 229 -8.91 9.31 17.36
CA LEU A 229 -10.17 9.23 16.62
C LEU A 229 -11.04 10.47 16.78
N GLU A 230 -10.76 11.32 17.76
CA GLU A 230 -11.50 12.55 18.03
C GLU A 230 -11.57 13.46 16.80
N ARG A 231 -12.69 14.14 16.62
CA ARG A 231 -12.86 15.04 15.47
C ARG A 231 -11.76 16.09 15.48
N THR A 232 -11.10 16.31 14.33
CA THR A 232 -10.13 17.39 14.20
C THR A 232 -10.82 18.69 14.63
N PRO A 233 -10.27 19.43 15.61
CA PRO A 233 -10.81 20.73 15.95
C PRO A 233 -10.85 21.57 14.67
N ARG A 234 -11.93 22.32 14.45
CA ARG A 234 -11.92 23.34 13.40
C ARG A 234 -10.75 24.25 13.72
N ARG A 235 -9.67 24.14 12.95
CA ARG A 235 -8.51 25.02 13.07
C ARG A 235 -9.09 26.43 13.05
N ARG A 236 -8.98 27.15 14.15
CA ARG A 236 -9.39 28.55 14.22
C ARG A 236 -8.34 29.31 13.43
N ASP A 237 -8.52 29.37 12.11
CA ASP A 237 -7.81 30.31 11.25
C ASP A 237 -8.16 31.76 11.65
N SER A 238 -9.15 31.98 12.53
CA SER A 238 -9.51 33.29 13.07
C SER A 238 -8.38 33.98 13.82
N ASP A 239 -7.58 33.32 14.67
CA ASP A 239 -6.54 34.03 15.45
C ASP A 239 -5.39 34.51 14.54
N ASP A 240 -5.04 33.73 13.52
CA ASP A 240 -4.08 34.15 12.48
C ASP A 240 -4.64 35.29 11.62
N LEU A 241 -5.93 35.22 11.24
CA LEU A 241 -6.59 36.28 10.47
C LEU A 241 -6.79 37.57 11.27
N VAL A 242 -7.08 37.48 12.58
CA VAL A 242 -7.16 38.63 13.49
C VAL A 242 -5.79 39.29 13.61
N THR A 243 -4.72 38.49 13.71
CA THR A 243 -3.33 38.98 13.73
C THR A 243 -2.94 39.64 12.41
N LEU A 244 -3.33 39.08 11.26
CA LEU A 244 -3.09 39.64 9.92
C LEU A 244 -3.87 40.93 9.67
N VAL A 245 -5.11 41.02 10.17
CA VAL A 245 -5.89 42.25 10.12
C VAL A 245 -5.25 43.33 11.01
N ALA A 246 -4.79 42.97 12.21
CA ALA A 246 -4.08 43.88 13.10
C ALA A 246 -2.75 44.36 12.52
N SER A 247 -2.00 43.50 11.82
CA SER A 247 -0.78 43.91 11.13
C SER A 247 -1.09 44.83 9.95
N ALA A 248 -2.12 44.53 9.15
CA ALA A 248 -2.54 45.37 8.02
C ALA A 248 -2.93 46.79 8.45
N VAL A 249 -3.58 46.96 9.59
CA VAL A 249 -3.89 48.29 10.15
C VAL A 249 -2.62 49.08 10.51
N LYS A 250 -1.56 48.38 10.95
CA LYS A 250 -0.29 49.00 11.34
C LYS A 250 0.65 49.27 10.15
N THR A 251 0.48 48.54 9.04
CA THR A 251 1.40 48.60 7.90
C THR A 251 0.88 49.39 6.71
N LEU A 252 -0.44 49.50 6.52
CA LEU A 252 -1.01 50.24 5.40
C LEU A 252 -0.99 51.75 5.68
N ASP A 253 -0.54 52.54 4.70
CA ASP A 253 -0.54 54.02 4.78
C ASP A 253 -1.96 54.61 4.95
N ASN A 254 -2.99 53.90 4.45
CA ASN A 254 -4.39 54.31 4.57
C ASN A 254 -5.31 53.10 4.90
N PRO A 255 -5.44 52.74 6.19
CA PRO A 255 -6.16 51.55 6.63
C PRO A 255 -7.68 51.79 6.67
N THR A 256 -8.32 51.81 5.51
CA THR A 256 -9.80 51.74 5.42
C THR A 256 -10.25 50.28 5.39
N LEU A 257 -11.50 50.00 5.80
CA LEU A 257 -12.05 48.62 5.80
C LEU A 257 -11.94 47.95 4.41
N THR A 258 -12.16 48.72 3.34
CA THR A 258 -12.05 48.23 1.95
C THR A 258 -10.60 47.97 1.54
N ASN A 259 -9.65 48.79 2.01
CA ASN A 259 -8.23 48.59 1.70
C ASN A 259 -7.66 47.37 2.44
N ILE A 260 -8.09 47.16 3.70
CA ILE A 260 -7.71 45.96 4.46
C ILE A 260 -8.28 44.71 3.79
N ALA A 261 -9.54 44.74 3.34
CA ALA A 261 -10.14 43.65 2.57
C ALA A 261 -9.32 43.32 1.31
N ARG A 262 -8.96 44.35 0.52
CA ARG A 262 -8.14 44.19 -0.69
C ARG A 262 -6.75 43.64 -0.39
N HIS A 263 -6.12 44.13 0.68
CA HIS A 263 -4.80 43.65 1.10
C HIS A 263 -4.81 42.16 1.47
N LEU A 264 -5.86 41.69 2.16
CA LEU A 264 -6.02 40.27 2.46
C LEU A 264 -6.25 39.41 1.21
N GLU A 265 -6.95 39.95 0.20
CA GLU A 265 -7.11 39.29 -1.11
C GLU A 265 -5.79 39.18 -1.86
N GLU A 266 -4.97 40.23 -1.87
CA GLU A 266 -3.63 40.26 -2.48
C GLU A 266 -2.67 39.27 -1.80
N LEU A 267 -2.79 39.11 -0.48
CA LEU A 267 -2.07 38.09 0.28
C LEU A 267 -2.65 36.66 0.11
N HIS A 268 -3.63 36.48 -0.78
CA HIS A 268 -4.30 35.20 -1.07
C HIS A 268 -4.94 34.54 0.17
N CYS A 269 -5.26 35.33 1.19
CA CYS A 269 -5.87 34.87 2.43
C CYS A 269 -7.36 34.57 2.21
N ARG A 270 -7.81 33.41 2.69
CA ARG A 270 -9.23 33.01 2.61
C ARG A 270 -10.02 33.56 3.78
N THR A 271 -11.28 33.90 3.56
CA THR A 271 -12.16 34.36 4.63
C THR A 271 -12.36 33.25 5.68
N PRO A 272 -12.86 33.56 6.89
CA PRO A 272 -13.21 32.54 7.88
C PRO A 272 -14.21 31.48 7.37
N ARG A 273 -14.94 31.79 6.28
CA ARG A 273 -15.88 30.88 5.60
C ARG A 273 -15.27 30.18 4.38
N GLY A 274 -14.00 30.44 4.05
CA GLY A 274 -13.25 29.81 2.95
C GLY A 274 -13.39 30.51 1.59
N GLU A 275 -14.04 31.68 1.55
CA GLU A 275 -14.26 32.44 0.31
C GLU A 275 -13.00 33.18 -0.12
N THR A 276 -12.91 33.52 -1.42
CA THR A 276 -11.80 34.31 -1.98
C THR A 276 -11.97 35.81 -1.85
N ARG A 277 -13.22 36.29 -1.74
CA ARG A 277 -13.54 37.71 -1.66
C ARG A 277 -13.89 38.12 -0.24
N TRP A 278 -13.40 39.28 0.18
CA TRP A 278 -13.59 39.80 1.53
C TRP A 278 -14.71 40.84 1.58
N SER A 279 -15.71 40.61 2.43
CA SER A 279 -16.73 41.62 2.72
C SER A 279 -16.26 42.61 3.79
N VAL A 280 -16.66 43.87 3.66
CA VAL A 280 -16.37 44.93 4.64
C VAL A 280 -16.81 44.52 6.05
N SER A 281 -17.98 43.89 6.19
CA SER A 281 -18.50 43.40 7.47
C SER A 281 -17.64 42.27 8.07
N SER A 282 -17.00 41.42 7.25
CA SER A 282 -16.08 40.39 7.77
C SER A 282 -14.82 41.01 8.36
N VAL A 283 -14.25 42.00 7.67
CA VAL A 283 -13.07 42.74 8.15
C VAL A 283 -13.42 43.50 9.44
N GLN A 284 -14.59 44.14 9.49
CA GLN A 284 -15.07 44.83 10.69
C GLN A 284 -15.21 43.90 11.90
N ASN A 285 -15.75 42.69 11.69
CA ASN A 285 -15.85 41.69 12.77
C ASN A 285 -14.47 41.22 13.26
N LEU A 286 -13.49 41.05 12.37
CA LEU A 286 -12.12 40.69 12.76
C LEU A 286 -11.38 41.83 13.47
N LEU A 287 -11.64 43.08 13.10
CA LEU A 287 -11.11 44.26 13.80
C LEU A 287 -11.68 44.36 15.22
N ALA A 288 -12.99 44.14 15.40
CA ALA A 288 -13.59 44.10 16.74
C ALA A 288 -12.97 42.99 17.61
N GLN A 289 -12.62 41.86 17.00
CA GLN A 289 -11.89 40.78 17.68
C GLN A 289 -10.44 41.18 18.01
N ALA A 290 -9.74 41.88 17.12
CA ALA A 290 -8.39 42.39 17.37
C ALA A 290 -8.35 43.38 18.54
N VAL A 291 -9.34 44.26 18.65
CA VAL A 291 -9.50 45.18 19.78
C VAL A 291 -9.80 44.42 21.07
N ALA A 292 -10.73 43.45 21.03
CA ALA A 292 -11.04 42.61 22.19
C ALA A 292 -9.84 41.77 22.67
N GLN A 293 -8.90 41.45 21.77
CA GLN A 293 -7.64 40.75 22.07
C GLN A 293 -6.49 41.71 22.45
N GLY A 294 -6.71 43.02 22.48
CA GLY A 294 -5.70 44.03 22.83
C GLY A 294 -4.61 44.25 21.76
N LEU A 295 -4.83 43.78 20.53
CA LEU A 295 -3.86 43.91 19.43
C LEU A 295 -3.91 45.29 18.74
N LEU A 296 -5.04 45.98 18.87
CA LEU A 296 -5.32 47.32 18.35
C LEU A 296 -6.02 48.16 19.41
N GLU A 297 -5.80 49.48 19.37
CA GLU A 297 -6.59 50.45 20.13
C GLU A 297 -8.01 50.56 19.55
N ASP A 298 -9.00 50.82 20.40
CA ASP A 298 -10.39 51.03 19.97
C ASP A 298 -10.54 52.39 19.26
N ARG A 299 -10.22 52.40 17.97
CA ARG A 299 -10.36 53.57 17.09
C ARG A 299 -11.20 53.19 15.87
N PRO A 300 -12.30 53.92 15.58
CA PRO A 300 -13.10 53.65 14.41
C PRO A 300 -12.31 53.96 13.13
N LEU A 301 -12.19 52.97 12.24
CA LEU A 301 -11.61 53.17 10.91
C LEU A 301 -12.66 53.76 9.96
N PRO A 302 -12.30 54.75 9.12
CA PRO A 302 -13.24 55.35 8.19
C PRO A 302 -13.69 54.35 7.12
N ALA A 303 -14.97 54.42 6.75
CA ALA A 303 -15.46 53.81 5.51
C ALA A 303 -14.95 54.62 4.30
N ALA A 304 -14.64 53.95 3.19
CA ALA A 304 -14.05 54.57 2.01
C ALA A 304 -14.88 55.78 1.50
N GLU A 305 -14.21 56.87 1.13
CA GLU A 305 -14.84 57.94 0.35
C GLU A 305 -15.32 57.38 -1.00
N ALA A 306 -16.57 57.71 -1.37
CA ALA A 306 -17.12 57.33 -2.67
C ALA A 306 -16.24 57.89 -3.81
N PRO A 307 -16.02 57.14 -4.90
CA PRO A 307 -15.18 57.61 -6.00
C PRO A 307 -15.76 58.89 -6.60
N ARG A 308 -14.95 59.97 -6.62
CA ARG A 308 -15.33 61.25 -7.25
C ARG A 308 -15.76 60.98 -8.70
N ARG A 309 -17.02 61.28 -9.04
CA ARG A 309 -17.56 61.12 -10.40
C ARG A 309 -16.71 61.92 -11.39
N ARG A 310 -15.91 61.24 -12.22
CA ARG A 310 -15.26 61.86 -13.38
C ARG A 310 -16.33 62.19 -14.43
N GLY A 311 -16.28 63.41 -14.95
CA GLY A 311 -17.28 64.00 -15.85
C GLY A 311 -17.51 63.21 -17.14
N ARG A 312 -18.73 63.38 -17.68
CA ARG A 312 -19.22 62.77 -18.92
C ARG A 312 -18.45 63.34 -20.13
N PRO A 313 -17.85 62.53 -21.02
CA PRO A 313 -17.27 63.02 -22.27
C PRO A 313 -18.37 63.29 -23.32
N PRO A 314 -18.13 64.18 -24.32
CA PRO A 314 -19.15 64.60 -25.28
C PRO A 314 -19.47 63.52 -26.32
N LYS A 315 -20.70 63.55 -26.85
CA LYS A 315 -21.24 62.63 -27.86
C LYS A 315 -20.49 62.76 -29.18
N SER A 316 -19.92 61.66 -29.68
CA SER A 316 -19.38 61.54 -31.04
C SER A 316 -20.49 61.56 -32.10
N LEU A 317 -20.30 62.39 -33.14
CA LEU A 317 -21.14 62.51 -34.33
C LEU A 317 -21.17 61.19 -35.15
N LYS A 318 -22.35 60.85 -35.65
CA LYS A 318 -22.62 59.71 -36.54
C LYS A 318 -22.12 59.99 -37.97
N SER A 319 -21.42 59.01 -38.52
CA SER A 319 -21.50 58.45 -39.90
C SER A 319 -22.20 59.28 -41.00
N LEU A 320 -21.47 59.53 -42.09
CA LEU A 320 -22.04 59.52 -43.45
C LEU A 320 -21.11 58.73 -44.38
N LYS A 321 -21.66 57.64 -44.94
CA LYS A 321 -21.19 56.95 -46.16
C LYS A 321 -21.64 57.76 -47.38
N GLY A 322 -20.87 57.74 -48.46
CA GLY A 322 -21.36 58.07 -49.81
C GLY A 322 -20.27 58.49 -50.80
N ASN A 323 -19.95 57.59 -51.73
CA ASN A 323 -19.18 57.76 -52.98
C ASN A 323 -19.83 58.78 -53.94
N PRO A 324 -19.24 59.13 -55.11
CA PRO A 324 -17.97 58.67 -55.71
C PRO A 324 -16.86 59.72 -55.84
#